data_AF-A0A0P7B4L5-F1
#
_entry.id   AF-A0A0P7B4L5-F1
#
_cell.length_a   1.000
_cell.length_b   1.000
_cell.length_c   1.000
_cell.angle_alpha   90.00
_cell.angle_beta   90.00
_cell.angle_gamma   90.00
#
_symmetry.space_group_name_H-M   'P 1'
#
loop_
_entity.id
_entity.type
_entity.pdbx_description
1 polymer ?
#
loop_
_entity_poly.entity_id
_entity_poly.type
_entity_poly.pdbx_seq_one_letter_code
_entity_poly.pdbx_strand_id
1 'polypeptide(L)'
;MSECSFSSSDNSATDPDSEGDDPSCGGFSDNEYALYSRQSLQELIPGLLEFSYLKFRIATASARYVVPPKDRLPPRKRVKTVKLRPPSRCFEDINESDAQLVVVSRVDGYFHLACPLYVSRPEKYQSCLKEHDFQCIEEIIDHLGQNHAEPPYCPTCWQTFDTAKDRDNHVRSMTCKRCTEVSMDGINEFNIMKIKKRDKLYLNEQRRWLRIWTTIFPNAKPHRSPYLKYGVERTVCMARDYWASRGMGWVAEYLEDKGFLDSRQLTGERVLSVLWRLILPHLLQSVYVDHGLDEKGTPRNQSDAT
;
A
#
# COMPACT_ATOMS: atom_id res chain seq x y z
N MET A 1 -24.14 17.81 -61.36
CA MET A 1 -23.10 18.81 -61.65
C MET A 1 -23.45 20.09 -60.90
N SER A 2 -22.87 20.29 -59.73
CA SER A 2 -22.76 21.59 -59.06
C SER A 2 -21.51 21.51 -58.20
N GLU A 3 -20.51 22.26 -58.61
CA GLU A 3 -19.24 22.44 -57.91
C GLU A 3 -19.42 23.45 -56.78
N CYS A 4 -18.85 23.17 -55.62
CA CYS A 4 -18.54 24.19 -54.62
C CYS A 4 -17.13 23.92 -54.11
N SER A 5 -16.25 24.81 -54.52
CA SER A 5 -14.86 24.94 -54.11
C SER A 5 -14.77 25.33 -52.64
N PHE A 6 -13.93 24.64 -51.87
CA PHE A 6 -13.56 25.06 -50.51
C PHE A 6 -12.06 25.35 -50.47
N SER A 7 -11.72 26.62 -50.30
CA SER A 7 -10.37 27.10 -50.06
C SER A 7 -9.88 26.60 -48.70
N SER A 8 -8.78 25.84 -48.70
CA SER A 8 -8.09 25.45 -47.47
C SER A 8 -7.13 26.57 -47.07
N SER A 9 -7.31 27.10 -45.86
CA SER A 9 -6.32 27.94 -45.19
C SER A 9 -5.67 27.12 -44.10
N ASP A 10 -4.39 26.79 -44.32
CA ASP A 10 -3.50 26.18 -43.34
C ASP A 10 -3.26 27.15 -42.18
N ASN A 11 -3.61 26.73 -40.97
CA ASN A 11 -3.08 27.27 -39.73
C ASN A 11 -2.44 26.12 -38.96
N SER A 12 -1.17 25.89 -39.23
CA SER A 12 -0.26 25.08 -38.42
C SER A 12 0.12 25.86 -37.16
N ALA A 13 -0.55 25.56 -36.05
CA ALA A 13 -0.10 25.92 -34.71
C ALA A 13 0.59 24.69 -34.11
N THR A 14 1.92 24.76 -34.01
CA THR A 14 2.75 23.87 -33.20
C THR A 14 2.57 24.24 -31.73
N ASP A 15 1.96 23.36 -30.95
CA ASP A 15 2.00 23.39 -29.49
C ASP A 15 3.26 22.67 -29.01
N PRO A 16 4.21 23.34 -28.32
CA PRO A 16 5.17 22.68 -27.45
C PRO A 16 4.58 22.55 -26.04
N ASP A 17 5.08 21.58 -25.28
CA ASP A 17 4.81 21.33 -23.85
C ASP A 17 3.70 20.32 -23.56
N SER A 18 4.08 19.04 -23.65
CA SER A 18 3.53 17.96 -22.83
C SER A 18 4.67 17.19 -22.18
N GLU A 19 5.37 17.85 -21.25
CA GLU A 19 6.05 17.13 -20.17
C GLU A 19 5.01 16.82 -19.09
N GLY A 20 4.31 15.71 -19.29
CA GLY A 20 3.57 15.06 -18.23
C GLY A 20 4.57 14.29 -17.37
N ASP A 21 4.98 14.88 -16.25
CA ASP A 21 5.56 14.13 -15.13
C ASP A 21 4.49 13.17 -14.59
N ASP A 22 4.51 11.95 -15.12
CA ASP A 22 3.76 10.82 -14.60
C ASP A 22 4.29 10.50 -13.19
N PRO A 23 3.47 10.41 -12.14
CA PRO A 23 3.93 10.06 -10.80
C PRO A 23 4.42 8.62 -10.82
N SER A 24 5.74 8.47 -11.01
CA SER A 24 6.46 7.21 -11.07
C SER A 24 6.07 6.28 -9.93
N CYS A 25 5.48 5.14 -10.30
CA CYS A 25 5.52 3.91 -9.51
C CYS A 25 6.98 3.67 -9.10
N GLY A 26 7.23 3.54 -7.78
CA GLY A 26 8.53 3.63 -7.10
C GLY A 26 9.63 2.62 -7.52
N GLY A 27 10.00 2.61 -8.79
CA GLY A 27 11.18 1.93 -9.30
C GLY A 27 12.47 2.52 -8.72
N PHE A 28 13.53 1.71 -8.69
CA PHE A 28 14.87 2.23 -8.44
C PHE A 28 15.32 3.04 -9.66
N SER A 29 15.95 4.20 -9.44
CA SER A 29 16.66 4.85 -10.55
C SER A 29 17.86 4.01 -10.99
N ASP A 30 18.33 4.17 -12.23
CA ASP A 30 19.50 3.44 -12.76
C ASP A 30 20.74 3.51 -11.84
N ASN A 31 20.89 4.64 -11.15
CA ASN A 31 21.97 4.88 -10.20
C ASN A 31 21.79 4.13 -8.87
N GLU A 32 20.56 3.97 -8.39
CA GLU A 32 20.27 3.15 -7.19
C GLU A 32 20.45 1.66 -7.47
N TYR A 33 20.13 1.21 -8.68
CA TYR A 33 20.33 -0.19 -9.09
C TYR A 33 21.82 -0.55 -9.15
N ALA A 34 22.66 0.36 -9.64
CA ALA A 34 24.11 0.21 -9.62
C ALA A 34 24.68 0.19 -8.19
N LEU A 35 24.09 0.95 -7.26
CA LEU A 35 24.46 0.89 -5.84
C LEU A 35 24.05 -0.43 -5.22
N TYR A 36 22.80 -0.88 -5.43
CA TYR A 36 22.28 -2.16 -4.95
C TYR A 36 23.17 -3.35 -5.36
N SER A 37 23.67 -3.33 -6.59
CA SER A 37 24.49 -4.41 -7.14
C SER A 37 25.92 -4.47 -6.56
N ARG A 38 26.30 -3.52 -5.69
CA ARG A 38 27.61 -3.55 -5.02
C ARG A 38 27.64 -4.64 -3.95
N GLN A 39 28.60 -5.55 -4.10
CA GLN A 39 28.82 -6.67 -3.18
C GLN A 39 28.94 -6.23 -1.72
N SER A 40 29.59 -5.09 -1.46
CA SER A 40 29.74 -4.53 -0.11
C SER A 40 28.41 -4.12 0.55
N LEU A 41 27.38 -3.72 -0.22
CA LEU A 41 26.05 -3.44 0.34
C LEU A 41 25.28 -4.73 0.61
N GLN A 42 25.41 -5.72 -0.26
CA GLN A 42 24.77 -7.03 -0.09
C GLN A 42 25.23 -7.74 1.19
N GLU A 43 26.52 -7.62 1.54
CA GLU A 43 27.08 -8.17 2.78
C GLU A 43 26.49 -7.54 4.05
N LEU A 44 25.95 -6.32 3.97
CA LEU A 44 25.34 -5.63 5.11
C LEU A 44 23.88 -6.02 5.34
N ILE A 45 23.18 -6.50 4.30
CA ILE A 45 21.73 -6.76 4.35
C ILE A 45 21.35 -7.75 5.46
N PRO A 46 21.99 -8.94 5.61
CA PRO A 46 21.57 -9.91 6.62
C PRO A 46 21.71 -9.38 8.05
N GLY A 47 22.84 -8.73 8.37
CA GLY A 47 23.08 -8.19 9.71
C GLY A 47 22.19 -6.98 10.02
N LEU A 48 21.92 -6.12 9.04
CA LEU A 48 21.00 -5.01 9.18
C LEU A 48 19.55 -5.50 9.35
N LEU A 49 19.16 -6.57 8.65
CA LEU A 49 17.84 -7.18 8.80
C LEU A 49 17.65 -7.73 10.21
N GLU A 50 18.62 -8.51 10.72
CA GLU A 50 18.57 -9.05 12.08
C GLU A 50 18.50 -7.92 13.14
N PHE A 51 19.35 -6.90 12.99
CA PHE A 51 19.34 -5.72 13.85
C PHE A 51 17.98 -4.98 13.83
N SER A 52 17.45 -4.73 12.63
CA SER A 52 16.16 -4.06 12.44
C SER A 52 15.01 -4.88 13.03
N TYR A 53 15.05 -6.20 12.87
CA TYR A 53 14.05 -7.11 13.41
C TYR A 53 14.07 -7.12 14.95
N LEU A 54 15.25 -7.15 15.57
CA LEU A 54 15.38 -7.05 17.02
C LEU A 54 14.82 -5.72 17.56
N LYS A 55 15.19 -4.60 16.93
CA LYS A 55 14.67 -3.27 17.29
C LYS A 55 13.15 -3.20 17.14
N PHE A 56 12.60 -3.77 16.06
CA PHE A 56 11.17 -3.90 15.84
C PHE A 56 10.48 -4.68 16.98
N ARG A 57 11.00 -5.86 17.35
CA ARG A 57 10.44 -6.68 18.44
C ARG A 57 10.40 -5.94 19.77
N ILE A 58 11.48 -5.23 20.11
CA ILE A 58 11.55 -4.42 21.33
C ILE A 58 10.52 -3.29 21.27
N ALA A 59 10.44 -2.58 20.14
CA ALA A 59 9.58 -1.42 19.98
C ALA A 59 8.08 -1.78 19.98
N THR A 60 7.74 -3.00 19.59
CA THR A 60 6.36 -3.47 19.46
C THR A 60 5.83 -4.25 20.67
N ALA A 61 6.70 -4.68 21.58
CA ALA A 61 6.33 -5.46 22.77
C ALA A 61 5.25 -4.78 23.65
N SER A 62 5.28 -3.44 23.76
CA SER A 62 4.31 -2.65 24.52
C SER A 62 3.47 -1.70 23.67
N ALA A 63 3.49 -1.86 22.34
CA ALA A 63 2.89 -0.90 21.43
C ALA A 63 1.36 -0.99 21.41
N ARG A 64 0.71 0.17 21.51
CA ARG A 64 -0.74 0.31 21.58
C ARG A 64 -1.31 0.82 20.26
N TYR A 65 -1.95 -0.08 19.54
CA TYR A 65 -2.66 0.19 18.30
C TYR A 65 -4.16 0.21 18.54
N VAL A 66 -4.84 1.17 17.90
CA VAL A 66 -6.30 1.36 18.04
C VAL A 66 -6.98 1.53 16.68
N VAL A 67 -8.29 1.35 16.66
CA VAL A 67 -9.10 1.65 15.47
C VAL A 67 -8.98 3.14 15.16
N PRO A 68 -8.76 3.54 13.89
CA PRO A 68 -8.73 4.95 13.55
C PRO A 68 -10.03 5.67 13.96
N PRO A 69 -9.95 6.93 14.43
CA PRO A 69 -11.14 7.71 14.71
C PRO A 69 -12.00 7.84 13.45
N LYS A 70 -13.32 7.80 13.61
CA LYS A 70 -14.30 7.82 12.51
C LYS A 70 -14.18 9.04 11.59
N ASP A 71 -13.47 10.09 12.04
CA ASP A 71 -13.34 11.38 11.38
C ASP A 71 -12.00 11.59 10.67
N ARG A 72 -11.20 10.53 10.43
CA ARG A 72 -10.14 10.55 9.39
C ARG A 72 -10.78 10.65 8.00
N LEU A 73 -11.56 11.69 7.76
CA LEU A 73 -11.89 12.12 6.42
C LEU A 73 -10.58 12.56 5.76
N PRO A 74 -10.33 12.25 4.48
CA PRO A 74 -9.19 12.80 3.78
C PRO A 74 -9.22 14.33 3.96
N PRO A 75 -8.07 14.98 4.24
CA PRO A 75 -8.04 16.43 4.37
C PRO A 75 -8.64 17.01 3.10
N ARG A 76 -9.82 17.64 3.22
CA ARG A 76 -10.35 18.46 2.14
C ARG A 76 -9.25 19.49 1.86
N LYS A 77 -8.63 19.44 0.68
CA LYS A 77 -7.68 20.47 0.21
C LYS A 77 -8.37 21.82 0.32
N ARG A 78 -8.23 22.48 1.45
CA ARG A 78 -8.50 23.91 1.60
C ARG A 78 -7.15 24.55 1.48
N VAL A 79 -6.84 24.97 0.26
CA VAL A 79 -5.77 25.94 0.03
C VAL A 79 -6.08 27.15 0.90
N LYS A 80 -5.35 27.31 1.99
CA LYS A 80 -5.10 28.61 2.62
C LYS A 80 -3.66 28.62 3.06
N THR A 81 -2.83 29.22 2.21
CA THR A 81 -1.50 29.70 2.54
C THR A 81 -1.62 30.66 3.72
N VAL A 82 -1.29 30.18 4.92
CA VAL A 82 -1.02 31.07 6.06
C VAL A 82 0.46 30.90 6.36
N LYS A 83 1.23 31.94 6.02
CA LYS A 83 2.66 32.05 6.27
C LYS A 83 2.92 31.77 7.75
N LEU A 84 3.60 30.67 8.08
CA LEU A 84 4.20 30.50 9.40
C LEU A 84 5.32 31.53 9.54
N ARG A 85 5.12 32.51 10.43
CA ARG A 85 6.22 33.17 11.14
C ARG A 85 6.53 32.36 12.41
N PRO A 86 7.80 32.32 12.86
CA PRO A 86 8.18 31.55 14.03
C PRO A 86 7.58 32.17 15.30
N PRO A 87 7.25 31.37 16.33
CA PRO A 87 6.59 31.88 17.52
C PRO A 87 7.59 32.68 18.35
N SER A 88 7.37 34.00 18.36
CA SER A 88 7.89 34.89 19.40
C SER A 88 7.09 34.68 20.67
N ARG A 89 7.79 34.70 21.80
CA ARG A 89 7.28 34.47 23.16
C ARG A 89 6.09 35.39 23.48
N CYS A 90 4.98 34.80 23.93
CA CYS A 90 4.02 35.47 24.80
C CYS A 90 3.77 34.55 25.99
N PHE A 91 4.26 34.98 27.15
CA PHE A 91 3.78 34.53 28.45
C PHE A 91 2.36 35.08 28.59
N GLU A 92 1.39 34.20 28.83
CA GLU A 92 0.14 34.56 29.49
C GLU A 92 -0.08 33.57 30.63
N ASP A 93 -0.18 34.13 31.84
CA ASP A 93 -0.41 33.42 33.09
C ASP A 93 -1.75 32.68 33.06
N ILE A 94 -1.71 31.35 33.09
CA ILE A 94 -2.91 30.53 33.26
C ILE A 94 -3.01 30.12 34.72
N ASN A 95 -4.09 30.60 35.32
CA ASN A 95 -4.56 30.39 36.68
C ASN A 95 -4.59 28.90 37.06
N GLU A 96 -4.01 28.59 38.22
CA GLU A 96 -3.80 27.25 38.77
C GLU A 96 -5.08 26.75 39.46
N SER A 97 -6.09 26.34 38.67
CA SER A 97 -7.21 25.54 39.16
C SER A 97 -7.86 24.78 38.00
N ASP A 98 -7.97 23.45 38.16
CA ASP A 98 -8.61 22.48 37.26
C ASP A 98 -7.81 21.96 36.05
N ALA A 99 -6.52 21.71 36.23
CA ALA A 99 -5.81 20.73 35.39
C ALA A 99 -6.22 19.30 35.79
N GLN A 100 -7.40 18.85 35.33
CA GLN A 100 -7.65 17.42 35.24
C GLN A 100 -6.66 16.86 34.23
N LEU A 101 -5.55 16.32 34.74
CA LEU A 101 -4.54 15.60 33.97
C LEU A 101 -5.20 14.36 33.35
N VAL A 102 -5.81 14.54 32.17
CA VAL A 102 -6.18 13.42 31.33
C VAL A 102 -4.87 12.84 30.85
N VAL A 103 -4.49 11.69 31.40
CA VAL A 103 -3.42 10.86 30.85
C VAL A 103 -3.90 10.43 29.47
N VAL A 104 -3.60 11.24 28.44
CA VAL A 104 -3.75 10.84 27.04
C VAL A 104 -2.68 9.79 26.81
N SER A 105 -3.08 8.58 27.12
CA SER A 105 -2.36 7.35 26.84
C SER A 105 -1.85 7.45 25.39
N ARG A 106 -0.54 7.31 25.17
CA ARG A 106 0.05 7.47 23.82
C ARG A 106 -0.45 6.33 22.94
N VAL A 107 -0.93 6.67 21.74
CA VAL A 107 -1.28 5.69 20.70
C VAL A 107 -0.06 5.60 19.80
N ASP A 108 0.50 4.41 19.63
CA ASP A 108 1.69 4.20 18.80
C ASP A 108 1.34 4.16 17.30
N GLY A 109 0.12 3.73 16.97
CA GLY A 109 -0.37 3.70 15.60
C GLY A 109 -1.84 3.30 15.52
N TYR A 110 -2.35 3.21 14.30
CA TYR A 110 -3.74 2.85 14.04
C TYR A 110 -3.79 1.60 13.17
N PHE A 111 -4.87 0.83 13.27
CA PHE A 111 -5.02 -0.33 12.39
C PHE A 111 -5.22 0.10 10.94
N HIS A 112 -4.54 -0.57 10.02
CA HIS A 112 -4.66 -0.29 8.59
C HIS A 112 -5.86 -1.02 8.01
N LEU A 113 -6.33 -0.56 6.85
CA LEU A 113 -7.44 -1.18 6.15
C LEU A 113 -6.96 -2.46 5.46
N ALA A 114 -7.88 -3.42 5.34
CA ALA A 114 -7.61 -4.71 4.73
C ALA A 114 -8.12 -4.78 3.28
N CYS A 115 -7.41 -5.48 2.41
CA CYS A 115 -7.97 -5.85 1.10
C CYS A 115 -9.17 -6.79 1.30
N PRO A 116 -10.34 -6.51 0.69
CA PRO A 116 -11.52 -7.39 0.79
C PRO A 116 -11.27 -8.83 0.30
N LEU A 117 -10.44 -9.01 -0.73
CA LEU A 117 -10.12 -10.35 -1.25
C LEU A 117 -9.23 -11.12 -0.28
N TYR A 118 -8.24 -10.44 0.31
CA TYR A 118 -7.41 -11.02 1.37
C TYR A 118 -8.24 -11.45 2.58
N VAL A 119 -9.15 -10.61 3.07
CA VAL A 119 -10.02 -10.98 4.21
C VAL A 119 -10.92 -12.19 3.88
N SER A 120 -11.34 -12.32 2.62
CA SER A 120 -12.18 -13.43 2.17
C SER A 120 -11.40 -14.75 2.03
N ARG A 121 -10.18 -14.68 1.49
CA ARG A 121 -9.30 -15.83 1.21
C ARG A 121 -7.83 -15.48 1.50
N PRO A 122 -7.41 -15.46 2.78
CA PRO A 122 -6.05 -15.05 3.15
C PRO A 122 -4.96 -15.89 2.51
N GLU A 123 -5.21 -17.19 2.33
CA GLU A 123 -4.29 -18.17 1.72
C GLU A 123 -3.95 -17.84 0.27
N LYS A 124 -4.90 -17.25 -0.48
CA LYS A 124 -4.71 -16.93 -1.88
C LYS A 124 -4.09 -15.55 -2.10
N TYR A 125 -4.45 -14.58 -1.26
CA TYR A 125 -4.14 -13.18 -1.48
C TYR A 125 -3.12 -12.65 -0.46
N GLN A 126 -2.18 -13.50 -0.03
CA GLN A 126 -1.13 -13.12 0.93
C GLN A 126 -0.30 -11.91 0.45
N SER A 127 -0.09 -11.78 -0.86
CA SER A 127 0.63 -10.63 -1.45
C SER A 127 -0.04 -9.29 -1.14
N CYS A 128 -1.37 -9.24 -1.04
CA CYS A 128 -2.09 -8.03 -0.64
C CYS A 128 -1.69 -7.57 0.76
N LEU A 129 -1.45 -8.49 1.69
CA LEU A 129 -0.97 -8.15 3.03
C LEU A 129 0.52 -7.78 3.01
N LYS A 130 1.36 -8.46 2.21
CA LYS A 130 2.83 -8.29 2.25
C LYS A 130 3.33 -7.08 1.45
N GLU A 131 2.73 -6.81 0.30
CA GLU A 131 3.25 -5.83 -0.67
C GLU A 131 2.50 -4.49 -0.60
N HIS A 132 1.27 -4.49 -0.09
CA HIS A 132 0.42 -3.30 -0.09
C HIS A 132 0.07 -2.85 1.33
N ASP A 133 0.01 -1.53 1.51
CA ASP A 133 -0.38 -0.90 2.76
C ASP A 133 -1.52 0.09 2.51
N PHE A 134 -2.67 -0.14 3.11
CA PHE A 134 -3.87 0.66 2.87
C PHE A 134 -4.17 1.56 4.06
N GLN A 135 -3.77 2.83 3.92
CA GLN A 135 -4.05 3.90 4.87
C GLN A 135 -5.38 4.59 4.57
N CYS A 136 -5.90 4.46 3.34
CA CYS A 136 -7.19 5.02 2.95
C CYS A 136 -8.00 4.12 2.00
N ILE A 137 -9.26 4.50 1.75
CA ILE A 137 -10.18 3.72 0.90
C ILE A 137 -9.82 3.88 -0.58
N GLU A 138 -9.29 5.02 -0.96
CA GLU A 138 -8.85 5.33 -2.33
C GLU A 138 -7.77 4.33 -2.77
N GLU A 139 -6.76 4.09 -1.92
CA GLU A 139 -5.72 3.08 -2.17
C GLU A 139 -6.29 1.67 -2.33
N ILE A 140 -7.34 1.31 -1.57
CA ILE A 140 -8.03 0.02 -1.76
C ILE A 140 -8.71 -0.04 -3.12
N ILE A 141 -9.43 1.01 -3.51
CA ILE A 141 -10.16 1.03 -4.79
C ILE A 141 -9.19 0.89 -5.96
N ASP A 142 -8.04 1.57 -5.91
CA ASP A 142 -7.02 1.48 -6.94
C ASP A 142 -6.35 0.11 -6.93
N HIS A 143 -5.97 -0.41 -5.76
CA HIS A 143 -5.42 -1.76 -5.63
C HIS A 143 -6.34 -2.84 -6.18
N LEU A 144 -7.64 -2.78 -5.86
CA LEU A 144 -8.63 -3.73 -6.39
C LEU A 144 -8.68 -3.69 -7.93
N GLY A 145 -8.58 -2.49 -8.52
CA GLY A 145 -8.57 -2.33 -9.97
C GLY A 145 -7.28 -2.80 -10.64
N GLN A 146 -6.14 -2.70 -9.97
CA GLN A 146 -4.83 -3.04 -10.54
C GLN A 146 -4.43 -4.50 -10.30
N ASN A 147 -4.75 -5.05 -9.13
CA ASN A 147 -4.25 -6.34 -8.66
C ASN A 147 -5.32 -7.44 -8.65
N HIS A 148 -6.60 -7.05 -8.76
CA HIS A 148 -7.71 -7.98 -8.70
C HIS A 148 -8.69 -7.81 -9.86
N ALA A 149 -8.37 -7.05 -10.90
CA ALA A 149 -9.17 -7.05 -12.12
C ALA A 149 -9.14 -8.44 -12.75
N GLU A 150 -10.30 -8.92 -13.21
CA GLU A 150 -10.35 -10.12 -14.04
C GLU A 150 -9.51 -9.90 -15.31
N PRO A 151 -8.67 -10.89 -15.70
CA PRO A 151 -7.95 -10.80 -16.96
C PRO A 151 -8.93 -10.80 -18.14
N PRO A 152 -8.58 -10.20 -19.29
CA PRO A 152 -9.38 -10.29 -20.50
C PRO A 152 -9.73 -11.75 -20.83
N TYR A 153 -11.00 -12.05 -21.09
CA TYR A 153 -11.44 -13.42 -21.34
C TYR A 153 -12.41 -13.56 -22.51
N CYS A 154 -12.46 -14.77 -23.09
CA CYS A 154 -13.41 -15.10 -24.14
C CYS A 154 -14.77 -15.48 -23.54
N PRO A 155 -15.89 -14.84 -23.92
CA PRO A 155 -17.21 -15.17 -23.34
C PRO A 155 -17.76 -16.54 -23.78
N THR A 156 -17.15 -17.17 -24.78
CA THR A 156 -17.59 -18.49 -25.31
C THR A 156 -16.89 -19.62 -24.58
N CYS A 157 -15.54 -19.61 -24.55
CA CYS A 157 -14.73 -20.69 -24.01
C CYS A 157 -14.10 -20.36 -22.64
N TRP A 158 -14.18 -19.10 -22.20
CA TRP A 158 -13.62 -18.57 -20.95
C TRP A 158 -12.11 -18.67 -20.80
N GLN A 159 -11.39 -18.86 -21.90
CA GLN A 159 -9.95 -18.70 -21.94
C GLN A 159 -9.59 -17.25 -21.55
N THR A 160 -8.59 -17.10 -20.68
CA THR A 160 -8.02 -15.81 -20.28
C THR A 160 -6.83 -15.44 -21.17
N PHE A 161 -6.57 -14.15 -21.30
CA PHE A 161 -5.54 -13.58 -22.16
C PHE A 161 -4.80 -12.46 -21.43
N ASP A 162 -3.54 -12.25 -21.80
CA ASP A 162 -2.73 -11.16 -21.22
C ASP A 162 -3.21 -9.79 -21.72
N THR A 163 -3.69 -9.73 -22.97
CA THR A 163 -4.18 -8.48 -23.56
C THR A 163 -5.59 -8.62 -24.14
N ALA A 164 -6.34 -7.51 -24.12
CA ALA A 164 -7.65 -7.43 -24.75
C ALA A 164 -7.59 -7.71 -26.27
N LYS A 165 -6.46 -7.38 -26.91
CA LYS A 165 -6.21 -7.63 -28.34
C LYS A 165 -6.13 -9.12 -28.65
N ASP A 166 -5.45 -9.89 -27.81
CA ASP A 166 -5.33 -11.35 -28.00
C ASP A 166 -6.68 -12.04 -27.82
N ARG A 167 -7.44 -11.59 -26.81
CA ARG A 167 -8.83 -12.00 -26.61
C ARG A 167 -9.69 -11.69 -27.84
N ASP A 168 -9.60 -10.48 -28.39
CA ASP A 168 -10.38 -10.09 -29.57
C ASP A 168 -10.02 -10.91 -30.80
N ASN A 169 -8.73 -11.17 -31.03
CA ASN A 169 -8.28 -12.03 -32.11
C ASN A 169 -8.80 -13.47 -31.96
N HIS A 170 -8.75 -14.00 -30.74
CA HIS A 170 -9.32 -15.30 -30.42
C HIS A 170 -10.83 -15.35 -30.70
N VAL A 171 -11.60 -14.37 -30.22
CA VAL A 171 -13.05 -14.30 -30.43
C VAL A 171 -13.39 -14.19 -31.92
N ARG A 172 -12.66 -13.38 -32.69
CA ARG A 172 -12.83 -13.24 -34.15
C ARG A 172 -12.55 -14.53 -34.91
N SER A 173 -11.63 -15.38 -34.42
CA SER A 173 -11.33 -16.66 -35.06
C SER A 173 -12.50 -17.65 -35.02
N MET A 174 -13.41 -17.50 -34.04
CA MET A 174 -14.56 -18.40 -33.80
C MET A 174 -14.19 -19.90 -33.72
N THR A 175 -12.94 -20.23 -33.37
CA THR A 175 -12.44 -21.61 -33.35
C THR A 175 -12.66 -22.32 -32.01
N CYS A 176 -13.05 -21.59 -30.96
CA CYS A 176 -13.14 -22.12 -29.62
C CYS A 176 -14.48 -22.83 -29.34
N LYS A 177 -14.45 -23.81 -28.43
CA LYS A 177 -15.65 -24.54 -27.99
C LYS A 177 -16.25 -23.89 -26.76
N ARG A 178 -17.59 -23.92 -26.67
CA ARG A 178 -18.31 -23.37 -25.53
C ARG A 178 -18.01 -24.16 -24.26
N CYS A 179 -17.69 -23.46 -23.18
CA CYS A 179 -17.53 -24.04 -21.84
C CYS A 179 -18.67 -23.58 -20.91
N THR A 180 -19.19 -24.47 -20.07
CA THR A 180 -20.34 -24.24 -19.19
C THR A 180 -20.00 -24.12 -17.70
N GLU A 181 -18.80 -24.54 -17.28
CA GLU A 181 -18.36 -24.50 -15.89
C GLU A 181 -17.15 -23.60 -15.73
N VAL A 182 -17.36 -22.39 -15.20
CA VAL A 182 -16.27 -21.44 -15.01
C VAL A 182 -16.42 -20.66 -13.72
N SER A 183 -15.34 -20.68 -12.95
CA SER A 183 -15.07 -19.79 -11.83
C SER A 183 -13.93 -18.86 -12.25
N MET A 184 -14.25 -17.63 -12.67
CA MET A 184 -13.22 -16.61 -12.88
C MET A 184 -12.73 -16.09 -11.54
N ASP A 185 -11.41 -15.94 -11.42
CA ASP A 185 -10.81 -15.31 -10.26
C ASP A 185 -10.58 -13.82 -10.54
N GLY A 186 -10.97 -12.99 -9.60
CA GLY A 186 -10.87 -11.53 -9.70
C GLY A 186 -12.22 -10.84 -9.57
N ILE A 187 -12.20 -9.54 -9.86
CA ILE A 187 -13.35 -8.65 -9.86
C ILE A 187 -13.58 -8.20 -11.31
N ASN A 188 -14.74 -8.52 -11.85
CA ASN A 188 -15.20 -7.98 -13.12
C ASN A 188 -15.14 -6.44 -13.15
N GLU A 189 -14.72 -5.89 -14.30
CA GLU A 189 -14.70 -4.47 -14.61
C GLU A 189 -15.98 -3.72 -14.21
N PHE A 190 -17.17 -4.31 -14.41
CA PHE A 190 -18.44 -3.72 -13.99
C PHE A 190 -18.48 -3.44 -12.47
N ASN A 191 -17.99 -4.37 -11.66
CA ASN A 191 -17.95 -4.21 -10.21
C ASN A 191 -16.89 -3.18 -9.79
N ILE A 192 -15.72 -3.13 -10.45
CA ILE A 192 -14.72 -2.09 -10.22
C ILE A 192 -15.27 -0.70 -10.54
N MET A 193 -15.91 -0.53 -11.70
CA MET A 193 -16.56 0.73 -12.07
C MET A 193 -17.68 1.10 -11.09
N LYS A 194 -18.47 0.13 -10.65
CA LYS A 194 -19.54 0.33 -9.68
C LYS A 194 -19.00 0.77 -8.32
N ILE A 195 -17.87 0.21 -7.86
CA ILE A 195 -17.18 0.65 -6.64
C ILE A 195 -16.76 2.11 -6.78
N LYS A 196 -16.02 2.44 -7.86
CA LYS A 196 -15.54 3.81 -8.13
C LYS A 196 -16.70 4.82 -8.21
N LYS A 197 -17.76 4.52 -8.96
CA LYS A 197 -18.90 5.42 -9.19
C LYS A 197 -19.79 5.61 -7.96
N ARG A 198 -19.93 4.59 -7.11
CA ARG A 198 -20.86 4.63 -5.96
C ARG A 198 -20.16 4.95 -4.64
N ASP A 199 -18.86 5.18 -4.68
CA ASP A 199 -18.14 5.61 -3.51
C ASP A 199 -18.66 6.98 -3.02
N LYS A 200 -18.79 7.11 -1.70
CA LYS A 200 -19.36 8.30 -1.06
C LYS A 200 -18.37 8.82 -0.03
N LEU A 201 -17.52 9.75 -0.44
CA LEU A 201 -16.42 10.32 0.35
C LEU A 201 -16.85 10.94 1.70
N TYR A 202 -18.12 11.32 1.85
CA TYR A 202 -18.64 11.85 3.12
C TYR A 202 -18.90 10.77 4.17
N LEU A 203 -18.86 9.49 3.81
CA LEU A 203 -18.97 8.38 4.75
C LEU A 203 -17.60 8.08 5.35
N ASN A 204 -17.61 7.62 6.60
CA ASN A 204 -16.40 7.09 7.21
C ASN A 204 -15.86 5.87 6.47
N GLU A 205 -14.58 5.60 6.65
CA GLU A 205 -13.85 4.51 5.99
C GLU A 205 -14.54 3.15 6.19
N GLN A 206 -15.03 2.84 7.40
CA GLN A 206 -15.67 1.56 7.71
C GLN A 206 -16.92 1.34 6.85
N ARG A 207 -17.75 2.37 6.68
CA ARG A 207 -18.96 2.28 5.84
C ARG A 207 -18.61 2.20 4.35
N ARG A 208 -17.57 2.93 3.91
CA ARG A 208 -17.10 2.87 2.52
C ARG A 208 -16.56 1.47 2.20
N TRP A 209 -15.71 0.93 3.07
CA TRP A 209 -15.16 -0.42 2.97
C TRP A 209 -16.27 -1.48 2.95
N LEU A 210 -17.28 -1.37 3.82
CA LEU A 210 -18.40 -2.30 3.84
C LEU A 210 -19.17 -2.32 2.51
N ARG A 211 -19.32 -1.15 1.86
CA ARG A 211 -19.95 -1.07 0.54
C ARG A 211 -19.12 -1.74 -0.54
N ILE A 212 -17.80 -1.58 -0.49
CA ILE A 212 -16.87 -2.31 -1.36
C ILE A 212 -17.08 -3.81 -1.17
N TRP A 213 -17.05 -4.30 0.08
CA TRP A 213 -17.30 -5.70 0.42
C TRP A 213 -18.61 -6.22 -0.17
N THR A 214 -19.74 -5.55 0.08
CA THR A 214 -21.05 -5.97 -0.44
C THR A 214 -21.18 -5.89 -1.96
N THR A 215 -20.33 -5.10 -2.63
CA THR A 215 -20.31 -5.02 -4.09
C THR A 215 -19.56 -6.21 -4.69
N ILE A 216 -18.45 -6.62 -4.06
CA ILE A 216 -17.65 -7.77 -4.50
C ILE A 216 -18.31 -9.09 -4.11
N PHE A 217 -18.88 -9.16 -2.90
CA PHE A 217 -19.46 -10.36 -2.31
C PHE A 217 -20.93 -10.15 -1.92
N PRO A 218 -21.84 -10.01 -2.90
CA PRO A 218 -23.25 -9.68 -2.62
C PRO A 218 -23.99 -10.73 -1.78
N ASN A 219 -23.56 -12.00 -1.85
CA ASN A 219 -24.18 -13.12 -1.14
C ASN A 219 -23.44 -13.50 0.16
N ALA A 220 -22.30 -12.87 0.45
CA ALA A 220 -21.54 -13.17 1.65
C ALA A 220 -22.06 -12.35 2.84
N LYS A 221 -21.93 -12.93 4.05
CA LYS A 221 -22.16 -12.17 5.27
C LYS A 221 -21.14 -11.01 5.33
N PRO A 222 -21.56 -9.81 5.74
CA PRO A 222 -20.62 -8.70 5.86
C PRO A 222 -19.52 -9.03 6.87
N HIS A 223 -18.26 -8.76 6.50
CA HIS A 223 -17.15 -8.97 7.40
C HIS A 223 -17.24 -8.01 8.60
N ARG A 224 -16.80 -8.46 9.79
CA ARG A 224 -16.99 -7.74 11.06
C ARG A 224 -16.17 -6.46 11.16
N SER A 225 -15.03 -6.39 10.47
CA SER A 225 -14.12 -5.24 10.55
C SER A 225 -13.38 -5.01 9.24
N PRO A 226 -13.16 -3.76 8.83
CA PRO A 226 -12.33 -3.45 7.67
C PRO A 226 -10.83 -3.44 8.01
N TYR A 227 -10.45 -3.64 9.28
CA TYR A 227 -9.10 -3.39 9.76
C TYR A 227 -8.30 -4.66 10.05
N LEU A 228 -7.01 -4.60 9.77
CA LEU A 228 -5.98 -5.60 10.08
C LEU A 228 -5.61 -5.54 11.57
N LYS A 229 -6.50 -6.09 12.42
CA LYS A 229 -6.44 -5.90 13.89
C LYS A 229 -5.79 -7.06 14.65
N TYR A 230 -5.66 -8.25 14.05
CA TYR A 230 -5.33 -9.46 14.79
C TYR A 230 -4.13 -10.21 14.19
N GLY A 231 -3.42 -10.97 15.04
CA GLY A 231 -2.35 -11.88 14.61
C GLY A 231 -1.27 -11.24 13.75
N VAL A 232 -0.83 -11.98 12.74
CA VAL A 232 0.22 -11.57 11.79
C VAL A 232 -0.12 -10.27 11.05
N GLU A 233 -1.39 -10.03 10.73
CA GLU A 233 -1.84 -8.85 10.00
C GLU A 233 -1.50 -7.57 10.75
N ARG A 234 -1.81 -7.55 12.05
CA ARG A 234 -1.48 -6.44 12.93
C ARG A 234 0.02 -6.23 12.99
N THR A 235 0.79 -7.30 13.16
CA THR A 235 2.24 -7.22 13.30
C THR A 235 2.91 -6.69 12.02
N VAL A 236 2.39 -7.06 10.85
CA VAL A 236 2.84 -6.52 9.54
C VAL A 236 2.57 -5.02 9.45
N CYS A 237 1.38 -4.54 9.83
CA CYS A 237 1.08 -3.10 9.87
C CYS A 237 2.02 -2.35 10.82
N MET A 238 2.26 -2.90 12.01
CA MET A 238 3.21 -2.33 12.96
C MET A 238 4.62 -2.26 12.36
N ALA A 239 5.09 -3.32 11.68
CA ALA A 239 6.40 -3.31 11.06
C ALA A 239 6.56 -2.18 10.04
N ARG A 240 5.52 -1.91 9.24
CA ARG A 240 5.52 -0.78 8.29
C ARG A 240 5.59 0.57 8.99
N ASP A 241 4.75 0.81 9.98
CA ASP A 241 4.72 2.10 10.69
C ASP A 241 6.04 2.42 11.39
N TYR A 242 6.62 1.42 12.06
CA TYR A 242 7.89 1.57 12.74
C TYR A 242 9.04 1.74 11.74
N TRP A 243 9.00 1.02 10.61
CA TRP A 243 10.00 1.19 9.57
C TRP A 243 9.92 2.56 8.88
N ALA A 244 8.70 3.04 8.61
CA ALA A 244 8.46 4.37 8.03
C ALA A 244 8.91 5.50 8.97
N SER A 245 8.72 5.33 10.28
CA SER A 245 9.06 6.37 11.26
C SER A 245 10.50 6.31 11.77
N ARG A 246 11.08 5.12 11.92
CA ARG A 246 12.38 4.89 12.59
C ARG A 246 13.41 4.16 11.75
N GLY A 247 13.00 3.52 10.65
CA GLY A 247 13.86 2.66 9.84
C GLY A 247 15.13 3.38 9.38
N MET A 248 15.02 4.61 8.87
CA MET A 248 16.18 5.41 8.45
C MET A 248 17.20 5.60 9.58
N GLY A 249 16.73 5.85 10.81
CA GLY A 249 17.58 5.98 11.99
C GLY A 249 18.26 4.67 12.37
N TRP A 250 17.56 3.54 12.27
CA TRP A 250 18.14 2.22 12.53
C TRP A 250 19.21 1.84 11.50
N VAL A 251 18.99 2.17 10.23
CA VAL A 251 20.01 1.97 9.19
C VAL A 251 21.24 2.83 9.48
N ALA A 252 21.06 4.11 9.84
CA ALA A 252 22.17 4.98 10.20
C ALA A 252 22.95 4.46 11.41
N GLU A 253 22.25 4.12 12.50
CA GLU A 253 22.85 3.55 13.72
C GLU A 253 23.68 2.29 13.41
N TYR A 254 23.15 1.39 12.59
CA TYR A 254 23.85 0.17 12.19
C TYR A 254 25.11 0.47 11.35
N LEU A 255 25.03 1.41 10.41
CA LEU A 255 26.19 1.78 9.59
C LEU A 255 27.28 2.49 10.40
N GLU A 256 26.90 3.29 11.41
CA GLU A 256 27.83 3.90 12.36
C GLU A 256 28.57 2.84 13.18
N ASP A 257 27.85 1.87 13.74
CA ASP A 257 28.44 0.76 14.52
C ASP A 257 29.44 -0.06 13.68
N LYS A 258 29.15 -0.23 12.37
CA LYS A 258 30.03 -0.92 11.43
C LYS A 258 31.16 -0.04 10.86
N GLY A 259 31.26 1.23 11.27
CA GLY A 259 32.31 2.15 10.81
C GLY A 259 32.16 2.63 9.36
N PHE A 260 30.97 2.49 8.75
CA PHE A 260 30.74 2.88 7.36
C PHE A 260 30.49 4.39 7.19
N LEU A 261 30.09 5.12 8.25
CA LEU A 261 29.84 6.56 8.18
C LEU A 261 31.09 7.45 8.38
N ASP A 262 32.26 6.87 8.67
CA ASP A 262 33.50 7.63 8.97
C ASP A 262 34.41 7.84 7.73
N SER A 263 33.93 7.54 6.53
CA SER A 263 34.69 7.69 5.28
C SER A 263 34.09 8.76 4.37
N ARG A 264 34.88 9.81 4.07
CA ARG A 264 34.53 10.97 3.22
C ARG A 264 34.26 10.63 1.73
N GLN A 265 33.85 9.41 1.39
CA GLN A 265 33.84 8.94 -0.01
C GLN A 265 32.50 8.39 -0.53
N LEU A 266 31.44 8.27 0.28
CA LEU A 266 30.15 7.79 -0.21
C LEU A 266 29.05 8.71 0.31
N THR A 267 28.24 9.32 -0.55
CA THR A 267 26.89 8.83 -0.90
C THR A 267 26.02 8.36 0.28
N GLY A 268 26.30 8.80 1.52
CA GLY A 268 25.66 8.31 2.75
C GLY A 268 24.15 8.37 2.70
N GLU A 269 23.56 9.49 2.29
CA GLU A 269 22.10 9.62 2.14
C GLU A 269 21.51 8.65 1.10
N ARG A 270 22.21 8.39 -0.01
CA ARG A 270 21.76 7.45 -1.05
C ARG A 270 21.86 6.00 -0.58
N VAL A 271 22.96 5.64 0.08
CA VAL A 271 23.14 4.29 0.66
C VAL A 271 22.09 4.03 1.74
N LEU A 272 21.86 5.00 2.62
CA LEU A 272 20.79 4.94 3.63
C LEU A 272 19.43 4.72 2.98
N SER A 273 19.07 5.51 1.96
CA SER A 273 17.80 5.38 1.23
C SER A 273 17.65 4.00 0.57
N VAL A 274 18.70 3.53 -0.11
CA VAL A 274 18.70 2.22 -0.79
C VAL A 274 18.52 1.09 0.23
N LEU A 275 19.30 1.06 1.31
CA LEU A 275 19.16 0.06 2.37
C LEU A 275 17.80 0.14 3.06
N TRP A 276 17.29 1.35 3.32
CA TRP A 276 15.97 1.54 3.91
C TRP A 276 14.86 0.94 3.03
N ARG A 277 14.93 1.14 1.71
CA ARG A 277 13.98 0.53 0.76
C ARG A 277 14.10 -1.00 0.69
N LEU A 278 15.33 -1.51 0.67
CA LEU A 278 15.61 -2.95 0.47
C LEU A 278 15.23 -3.80 1.69
N ILE A 279 15.43 -3.29 2.89
CA ILE A 279 15.21 -4.07 4.11
C ILE A 279 13.72 -4.26 4.40
N LEU A 280 12.84 -3.32 4.01
CA LEU A 280 11.42 -3.42 4.32
C LEU A 280 10.78 -4.74 3.82
N PRO A 281 10.89 -5.14 2.54
CA PRO A 281 10.38 -6.44 2.09
C PRO A 281 10.87 -7.63 2.90
N HIS A 282 12.18 -7.68 3.22
CA HIS A 282 12.77 -8.75 4.00
C HIS A 282 12.27 -8.75 5.46
N LEU A 283 12.11 -7.57 6.05
CA LEU A 283 11.57 -7.39 7.39
C LEU A 283 10.12 -7.88 7.44
N LEU A 284 9.28 -7.48 6.49
CA LEU A 284 7.88 -7.92 6.40
C LEU A 284 7.76 -9.43 6.20
N GLN A 285 8.61 -10.02 5.37
CA GLN A 285 8.65 -11.48 5.18
C GLN A 285 9.07 -12.20 6.47
N SER A 286 10.06 -11.69 7.20
CA SER A 286 10.51 -12.28 8.47
C SER A 286 9.40 -12.20 9.54
N VAL A 287 8.74 -11.03 9.67
CA VAL A 287 7.58 -10.85 10.54
C VAL A 287 6.45 -11.81 10.17
N TYR A 288 6.18 -11.98 8.87
CA TYR A 288 5.13 -12.87 8.39
C TYR A 288 5.43 -14.34 8.71
N VAL A 289 6.68 -14.79 8.57
CA VAL A 289 7.07 -16.17 8.90
C VAL A 289 7.06 -16.42 10.40
N ASP A 290 7.49 -15.45 11.21
CA ASP A 290 7.59 -15.61 12.66
C ASP A 290 6.22 -15.55 13.36
N HIS A 291 5.29 -14.74 12.85
CA HIS A 291 3.96 -14.54 13.43
C HIS A 291 2.83 -15.20 12.63
N GLY A 292 3.11 -15.72 11.44
CA GLY A 292 2.16 -16.34 10.53
C GLY A 292 2.37 -17.85 10.40
N LEU A 293 1.49 -18.45 9.60
CA LEU A 293 1.47 -19.87 9.26
C LEU A 293 2.77 -20.23 8.51
N ASP A 294 3.25 -21.47 8.66
CA ASP A 294 4.42 -21.99 7.92
C ASP A 294 4.26 -21.84 6.39
N GLU A 295 5.32 -22.07 5.59
CA GLU A 295 5.30 -21.99 4.12
C GLU A 295 4.20 -22.84 3.44
N LYS A 296 3.48 -23.66 4.23
CA LYS A 296 2.39 -24.56 3.84
C LYS A 296 1.01 -24.11 4.35
N GLY A 297 0.89 -22.97 5.02
CA GLY A 297 -0.40 -22.44 5.48
C GLY A 297 -0.98 -23.12 6.72
N THR A 298 -0.15 -23.73 7.57
CA THR A 298 -0.55 -24.39 8.81
C THR A 298 -0.30 -23.49 10.04
N PRO A 299 -1.26 -23.36 10.97
CA PRO A 299 -1.03 -22.64 12.23
C PRO A 299 0.03 -23.34 13.07
N ARG A 300 1.07 -22.60 13.47
CA ARG A 300 1.98 -23.05 14.51
C ARG A 300 1.18 -23.11 15.81
N ASN A 301 0.88 -24.33 16.26
CA ASN A 301 0.04 -24.62 17.42
C ASN A 301 0.31 -23.67 18.58
N GLN A 302 -0.74 -22.97 19.04
CA GLN A 302 -0.79 -22.46 20.41
C GLN A 302 -1.04 -23.66 21.33
N SER A 303 0.04 -24.37 21.68
CA SER A 303 0.10 -25.19 22.87
C SER A 303 0.91 -24.41 23.90
N ASP A 304 0.21 -23.83 24.88
CA ASP A 304 0.55 -23.84 26.31
C ASP A 304 -0.03 -22.61 27.01
N ALA A 305 -1.25 -22.78 27.52
CA ALA A 305 -1.76 -22.06 28.68
C ALA A 305 -2.84 -22.94 29.34
N THR A 306 -2.36 -23.88 30.16
CA THR A 306 -3.08 -24.38 31.34
C THR A 306 -2.49 -23.70 32.55
#